data_AF-A0A2I0QBD1-F1
#
_entry.id   AF-A0A2I0QBD1-F1
#
_cell.length_a   1.000
_cell.length_b   1.000
_cell.length_c   1.000
_cell.angle_alpha   90.00
_cell.angle_beta   90.00
_cell.angle_gamma   90.00
#
_symmetry.space_group_name_H-M   'P 1'
#
loop_
_entity.id
_entity.type
_entity.pdbx_description
1 polymer ?
#
loop_
_entity_poly.entity_id
_entity_poly.type
_entity_poly.pdbx_seq_one_letter_code
_entity_poly.pdbx_strand_id
1 'polypeptide(L)' 'MNRYKGITFAKGYNKSFAEFKEEFGSTHVFKSIHPSKREQELKKAYKIATDGITSKTKGKGKEDSAE' A
#
# COMPACT_ATOMS: atom_id res chain seq x y z
N MET A 1 14.29 -2.16 4.50
CA MET A 1 13.06 -2.83 4.99
C MET A 1 12.02 -1.75 5.11
N ASN A 2 10.86 -1.95 4.49
CA ASN A 2 9.86 -0.88 4.41
C ASN A 2 8.87 -1.13 5.54
N ARG A 3 8.86 -0.24 6.55
CA ARG A 3 7.99 -0.35 7.72
C ARG A 3 6.87 0.68 7.66
N TYR A 4 5.66 0.27 8.00
CA TYR A 4 4.50 1.15 8.10
C TYR A 4 3.67 0.80 9.34
N LYS A 5 3.55 1.74 10.28
CA LYS A 5 2.77 1.58 11.53
C LYS A 5 3.02 0.23 12.23
N GLY A 6 4.27 -0.24 12.26
CA GLY A 6 4.67 -1.50 12.88
C GLY A 6 4.63 -2.74 11.97
N ILE A 7 4.00 -2.66 10.79
CA ILE A 7 4.05 -3.71 9.77
C ILE A 7 5.39 -3.60 9.04
N THR A 8 6.10 -4.71 8.91
CA THR A 8 7.30 -4.80 8.08
C THR A 8 6.92 -5.48 6.76
N PHE A 9 7.03 -4.74 5.66
CA PHE A 9 6.79 -5.31 4.33
C PHE A 9 7.99 -6.10 3.86
N ALA A 10 7.70 -7.19 3.14
CA ALA A 10 8.71 -7.95 2.42
C ALA A 10 9.46 -7.04 1.44
N LYS A 11 10.78 -7.20 1.36
CA LYS A 11 11.61 -6.47 0.41
C LYS A 11 11.27 -6.99 -1.00
N GLY A 12 10.84 -6.11 -1.90
CA GLY A 12 10.46 -6.51 -3.26
C GLY A 12 9.01 -6.98 -3.37
N TYR A 13 8.09 -6.41 -2.59
CA TYR A 13 6.66 -6.68 -2.74
C TYR A 13 6.17 -6.30 -4.15
N ASN A 14 5.90 -7.29 -5.00
CA ASN A 14 5.48 -7.10 -6.40
C ASN A 14 4.00 -7.47 -6.65
N LYS A 15 3.26 -7.86 -5.61
CA LYS A 15 1.84 -8.20 -5.73
C LYS A 15 1.01 -6.95 -6.00
N SER A 16 -0.16 -7.13 -6.60
CA SER A 16 -1.13 -6.05 -6.86
C SER A 16 -1.74 -5.45 -5.58
N PHE A 17 -2.31 -4.26 -5.69
CA PHE A 17 -3.00 -3.60 -4.58
C PHE A 17 -4.18 -4.41 -4.02
N ALA A 18 -4.89 -5.18 -4.87
CA ALA A 18 -5.96 -6.06 -4.44
C ALA A 18 -5.47 -7.14 -3.48
N GLU A 19 -4.41 -7.87 -3.86
CA GLU A 19 -3.75 -8.86 -3.00
C GLU A 19 -3.23 -8.22 -1.71
N PHE A 20 -2.66 -7.01 -1.80
CA PHE A 20 -2.23 -6.26 -0.62
C PHE A 20 -3.40 -5.95 0.33
N LYS A 21 -4.57 -5.60 -0.20
CA LYS A 21 -5.77 -5.34 0.61
C LYS A 21 -6.30 -6.62 1.25
N GLU A 22 -6.21 -7.77 0.60
CA GLU A 22 -6.59 -9.05 1.20
C GLU A 22 -5.63 -9.49 2.31
N GLU A 23 -4.33 -9.41 2.05
CA GLU A 23 -3.28 -9.83 3.00
C GLU A 23 -3.18 -8.89 4.20
N PHE A 24 -3.21 -7.57 3.95
CA PHE A 24 -2.98 -6.56 5.00
C PHE A 24 -4.25 -5.85 5.45
N GLY A 25 -5.32 -5.77 4.65
CA GLY A 25 -6.54 -5.04 5.02
C GLY A 25 -7.26 -5.60 6.24
N SER A 26 -7.04 -6.87 6.57
CA SER A 26 -7.54 -7.51 7.79
C SER A 26 -6.60 -7.41 9.00
N THR A 27 -5.40 -6.83 8.85
CA THR A 27 -4.49 -6.64 9.99
C THR A 27 -5.03 -5.62 10.98
N HIS A 28 -4.64 -5.76 12.25
CA HIS A 28 -5.09 -4.90 13.35
C HIS A 28 -4.86 -3.41 13.06
N VAL A 29 -3.76 -3.08 12.36
CA VAL A 29 -3.42 -1.70 11.96
C VAL A 29 -4.51 -1.07 11.10
N PHE A 30 -5.02 -1.79 10.09
CA PHE A 30 -6.06 -1.29 9.20
C PHE A 30 -7.46 -1.49 9.79
N LYS A 31 -7.65 -2.52 10.62
CA LYS A 31 -8.91 -2.73 11.37
C LYS A 31 -9.23 -1.57 12.31
N SER A 32 -8.24 -1.03 13.02
CA SER A 32 -8.42 0.15 13.89
C SER A 32 -8.64 1.46 13.12
N ILE A 33 -8.41 1.47 11.79
CA ILE A 33 -8.63 2.66 10.96
C ILE A 33 -10.07 2.64 10.43
N HIS A 34 -10.73 3.80 10.53
CA HIS A 34 -12.07 4.02 9.98
C HIS A 34 -12.12 3.66 8.48
N PRO A 35 -13.16 2.96 7.97
CA PRO A 35 -13.22 2.49 6.59
C PRO A 35 -12.96 3.59 5.55
N SER A 36 -13.50 4.81 5.77
CA SER A 36 -13.26 5.96 4.89
C SER A 36 -11.79 6.39 4.78
N LYS A 37 -10.97 6.13 5.80
CA LYS A 37 -9.52 6.41 5.81
C LYS A 37 -8.68 5.16 5.54
N ARG A 38 -9.26 3.97 5.71
CA ARG A 38 -8.59 2.68 5.54
C ARG A 38 -8.04 2.52 4.14
N GLU A 39 -8.79 2.93 3.13
CA GLU A 39 -8.36 2.80 1.74
C GLU A 39 -7.17 3.71 1.40
N GLN A 40 -7.18 4.96 1.87
CA GLN A 40 -6.05 5.88 1.71
C GLN A 40 -4.79 5.37 2.42
N GLU A 41 -4.95 4.86 3.63
CA GLU A 41 -3.83 4.32 4.42
C GLU A 41 -3.28 3.04 3.81
N LEU A 42 -4.14 2.14 3.30
CA LEU A 42 -3.72 0.96 2.53
C LEU A 42 -2.93 1.37 1.29
N LYS A 43 -3.38 2.39 0.55
CA LYS A 43 -2.72 2.88 -0.66
C LYS A 43 -1.32 3.44 -0.35
N LYS A 44 -1.16 4.19 0.76
CA LYS A 44 0.14 4.65 1.25
C LYS A 44 1.05 3.50 1.65
N ALA A 45 0.52 2.53 2.39
CA ALA A 45 1.24 1.36 2.85
C ALA A 45 1.72 0.50 1.67
N TYR A 46 0.87 0.32 0.66
CA TYR A 46 1.22 -0.35 -0.59
C TYR A 46 2.30 0.38 -1.37
N LYS A 47 2.19 1.72 -1.48
CA LYS A 47 3.24 2.54 -2.09
C LYS A 47 4.57 2.35 -1.38
N ILE A 48 4.58 2.33 -0.05
CA ILE A 48 5.78 2.07 0.76
C ILE A 48 6.29 0.64 0.53
N ALA A 49 5.42 -0.37 0.46
CA ALA A 49 5.81 -1.76 0.19
C ALA A 49 6.47 -1.92 -1.20
N THR A 50 5.98 -1.16 -2.19
CA THR A 50 6.39 -1.24 -3.60
C THR A 50 7.46 -0.21 -4.01
N ASP A 51 7.78 0.77 -3.15
CA ASP A 51 8.68 1.91 -3.46
C ASP A 51 10.06 1.49 -3.97
N GLY A 52 10.60 0.39 -3.43
CA GLY A 52 11.88 -0.18 -3.86
C GLY A 52 11.85 -0.89 -5.21
N ILE A 53 10.67 -1.14 -5.78
CA ILE A 53 10.47 -1.71 -7.12
C ILE A 53 10.08 -0.62 -8.11
N THR A 54 9.23 0.32 -7.70
CA THR A 54 8.69 1.36 -8.58
C THR A 54 9.72 2.38 -9.07
N SER A 55 10.86 2.51 -8.39
CA SER A 55 12.00 3.29 -8.88
C SER A 55 12.62 2.70 -10.16
N LYS A 56 12.39 1.41 -10.48
CA LYS A 56 12.72 0.81 -11.78
C LYS A 56 11.57 0.82 -12.78
N THR A 57 10.32 0.95 -12.33
CA THR A 57 9.13 1.04 -13.20
C THR A 57 8.49 2.42 -13.09
N LYS A 58 9.26 3.49 -13.30
CA LYS A 58 8.73 4.85 -13.49
C LYS A 58 8.02 4.93 -14.84
N GLY A 59 6.85 4.30 -14.90
CA GLY A 59 5.86 4.39 -15.96
C GLY A 59 4.52 4.74 -15.34
N LYS A 60 4.30 6.04 -15.14
CA LYS A 60 2.99 6.71 -15.31
C LYS A 60 1.78 6.07 -14.60
N GLY A 61 1.70 6.24 -13.28
CA GLY A 61 0.42 6.19 -12.55
C GLY A 61 -0.12 7.61 -12.37
N LYS A 62 -0.82 8.12 -13.38
CA LYS A 62 -1.55 9.39 -13.32
C LYS A 62 -2.63 9.23 -12.24
N GLU A 63 -2.54 10.02 -11.18
CA GLU A 63 -3.64 10.23 -10.24
C GLU A 63 -4.73 10.98 -11.00
N ASP A 64 -5.67 10.24 -11.58
CA ASP A 64 -6.92 10.82 -12.07
C ASP A 64 -7.86 10.89 -10.86
N SER A 65 -7.79 12.02 -10.16
CA SER A 65 -8.94 12.59 -9.49
C SER A 65 -9.39 13.73 -10.40
N ALA A 66 -10.33 13.42 -11.29
CA ALA A 66 -11.09 14.43 -11.99
C ALA A 66 -12.48 14.49 -11.36
N GLU A 67 -12.67 15.61 -10.65
CA GLU A 67 -13.88 16.40 -10.37
C GLU A 67 -15.23 15.91 -10.90
#